data_AF-A0A383AV67-F1
#
_entry.id   AF-A0A383AV67-F1
#
_cell.length_a   1.000
_cell.length_b   1.000
_cell.length_c   1.000
_cell.angle_alpha   90.00
_cell.angle_beta   90.00
_cell.angle_gamma   90.00
#
_symmetry.space_group_name_H-M   'P 1'
#
loop_
_entity.id
_entity.type
_entity.pdbx_description
1 polymer ?
#
loop_
_entity_poly.entity_id
_entity_poly.type
_entity_poly.pdbx_seq_one_letter_code
_entity_poly.pdbx_strand_id
1 'polypeptide(L)' 'MKKLIFDTDPGIDDAMALLLLHAIAELDIRGITTVFGNASIEDCTRNALYICERFKLPYKVYRGAGKGLNGDIEE' A
#
# COMPACT_ATOMS: atom_id res chain seq x y z
N MET A 1 -14.06 -12.02 11.57
CA MET A 1 -13.22 -11.33 10.56
C MET A 1 -12.90 -9.92 11.04
N LYS A 2 -11.62 -9.57 11.13
CA LYS A 2 -11.14 -8.24 11.54
C LYS A 2 -10.93 -7.40 10.29
N LYS A 3 -11.56 -6.22 10.24
CA LYS A 3 -11.43 -5.28 9.11
C LYS A 3 -10.09 -4.57 9.17
N LEU A 4 -9.45 -4.42 8.02
CA LEU A 4 -8.14 -3.78 7.89
C LEU A 4 -8.11 -2.83 6.68
N ILE A 5 -7.47 -1.67 6.85
CA ILE A 5 -6.96 -0.84 5.77
C ILE A 5 -5.43 -0.94 5.85
N PHE A 6 -4.78 -1.15 4.71
CA PHE A 6 -3.33 -1.25 4.63
C PHE A 6 -2.77 0.04 4.03
N ASP A 7 -2.15 0.88 4.86
CA ASP A 7 -1.50 2.12 4.46
C ASP A 7 0.01 1.87 4.34
N THR A 8 0.61 2.22 3.20
CA THR A 8 1.99 1.79 2.88
C THR A 8 2.66 2.70 1.85
N ASP A 9 3.98 2.76 1.86
CA ASP A 9 4.87 3.36 0.86
C ASP A 9 5.69 2.25 0.16
N PRO A 10 5.08 1.46 -0.75
CA PRO A 10 5.48 0.09 -1.01
C PRO A 10 6.96 -0.14 -1.35
N GLY A 11 7.67 -0.77 -0.43
CA GLY A 11 8.94 -1.47 -0.59
C GLY A 11 8.78 -2.99 -0.75
N ILE A 12 9.90 -3.71 -0.66
CA ILE A 12 9.92 -5.18 -0.77
C ILE A 12 9.22 -5.82 0.44
N ASP A 13 9.47 -5.28 1.63
CA ASP A 13 8.88 -5.71 2.89
C ASP A 13 7.37 -5.44 2.96
N ASP A 14 6.88 -4.31 2.42
CA ASP A 14 5.44 -4.05 2.28
C ASP A 14 4.73 -5.04 1.36
N ALA A 15 5.38 -5.40 0.25
CA ALA A 15 4.85 -6.42 -0.65
C ALA A 15 4.72 -7.77 0.08
N MET A 16 5.72 -8.14 0.87
CA MET A 16 5.68 -9.35 1.70
C MET A 16 4.58 -9.27 2.77
N ALA A 17 4.43 -8.12 3.43
CA ALA A 17 3.39 -7.90 4.43
C ALA A 17 1.99 -8.02 3.82
N LEU A 18 1.74 -7.40 2.66
CA LEU A 18 0.45 -7.48 1.98
C LEU A 18 0.08 -8.92 1.58
N LEU A 19 1.05 -9.69 1.08
CA LEU A 19 0.83 -11.10 0.74
C LEU A 19 0.56 -11.97 1.98
N LEU A 20 1.28 -11.72 3.08
CA LEU A 20 1.01 -12.39 4.35
C LEU A 20 -0.38 -12.05 4.87
N LEU A 21 -0.76 -10.77 4.90
CA LEU A 21 -2.07 -10.32 5.35
C LEU A 21 -3.20 -10.91 4.50
N HIS A 22 -3.01 -11.01 3.17
CA HIS A 22 -3.95 -11.66 2.26
C HIS A 22 -4.15 -13.15 2.58
N ALA A 23 -3.11 -13.85 3.02
CA ALA A 23 -3.16 -15.27 3.34
C ALA A 23 -3.86 -15.58 4.68
N ILE A 24 -4.11 -14.58 5.54
CA ILE A 24 -4.77 -14.76 6.84
C ILE A 24 -6.29 -14.66 6.66
N ALA A 25 -6.98 -15.80 6.76
CA ALA A 25 -8.42 -15.91 6.49
C ALA A 25 -9.30 -15.05 7.44
N GLU A 26 -8.82 -14.74 8.64
CA GLU A 26 -9.53 -13.92 9.61
C GLU A 26 -9.49 -12.42 9.29
N LEU A 27 -8.68 -11.98 8.32
CA LEU A 27 -8.55 -10.58 7.92
C LEU A 27 -9.44 -10.25 6.71
N ASP A 28 -10.14 -9.12 6.82
CA ASP A 28 -10.97 -8.53 5.77
C ASP A 28 -10.32 -7.21 5.34
N ILE A 29 -9.39 -7.29 4.37
CA ILE A 29 -8.70 -6.13 3.80
C ILE A 29 -9.67 -5.35 2.91
N ARG A 30 -9.97 -4.11 3.30
CA ARG A 30 -10.97 -3.24 2.63
C ARG A 30 -10.40 -2.40 1.50
N GLY A 31 -9.09 -2.20 1.50
CA GLY A 31 -8.40 -1.37 0.53
C GLY A 31 -6.98 -1.09 0.98
N ILE A 32 -6.21 -0.58 0.02
CA ILE A 32 -4.83 -0.16 0.21
C ILE A 32 -4.77 1.35 -0.01
N THR A 33 -4.14 2.06 0.91
CA THR A 33 -3.81 3.48 0.74
C THR A 33 -2.29 3.60 0.59
N THR A 34 -1.86 4.55 -0.23
CA THR A 34 -0.43 4.78 -0.48
C THR A 34 0.01 6.13 0.01
N VAL A 35 1.22 6.21 0.55
CA VAL A 35 1.87 7.44 1.00
C VAL A 35 3.29 7.52 0.40
N PHE A 36 3.84 8.73 0.33
CA PHE A 36 5.27 8.91 0.00
C PHE A 36 6.15 8.39 1.14
N GLY A 37 7.40 8.06 0.83
CA GLY A 37 8.38 7.54 1.78
C GLY A 37 9.57 6.93 1.03
N ASN A 38 9.61 5.60 0.94
CA ASN A 38 10.61 4.85 0.16
C ASN A 38 10.76 5.31 -1.30
N ALA A 39 9.71 5.90 -1.87
CA ALA A 39 9.72 6.51 -3.19
C ALA A 39 8.70 7.67 -3.26
N SER A 40 8.62 8.31 -4.43
CA SER A 40 7.57 9.28 -4.73
C SER A 40 6.18 8.65 -4.60
N ILE A 41 5.16 9.44 -4.28
CA ILE A 41 3.78 8.92 -4.19
C ILE A 41 3.31 8.31 -5.53
N GLU A 42 3.78 8.84 -6.66
CA GLU A 42 3.54 8.28 -7.99
C GLU A 42 4.10 6.86 -8.11
N ASP A 43 5.36 6.66 -7.70
CA ASP A 43 6.02 5.36 -7.71
C ASP A 43 5.38 4.40 -6.70
N CYS A 44 5.10 4.85 -5.48
CA CYS A 44 4.42 4.05 -4.46
C CYS A 44 3.04 3.57 -4.93
N THR A 45 2.24 4.47 -5.53
CA THR A 45 0.92 4.11 -6.09
C THR A 45 1.07 3.10 -7.23
N ARG A 46 2.01 3.33 -8.16
CA ARG A 46 2.30 2.40 -9.25
C ARG A 46 2.73 1.03 -8.72
N ASN A 47 3.61 0.99 -7.72
CA ASN A 47 4.13 -0.24 -7.13
C ASN A 47 3.00 -1.03 -6.43
N ALA A 48 2.13 -0.37 -5.65
CA ALA A 48 0.95 -1.01 -5.05
C ALA A 48 0.02 -1.62 -6.09
N LEU A 49 -0.27 -0.89 -7.18
CA LEU A 49 -1.08 -1.39 -8.29
C LEU A 49 -0.42 -2.60 -8.95
N TYR A 50 0.89 -2.53 -9.22
CA TYR A 50 1.66 -3.63 -9.80
C TYR A 50 1.63 -4.87 -8.91
N ILE A 51 1.81 -4.73 -7.59
CA ILE A 51 1.71 -5.85 -6.64
C ILE A 51 0.31 -6.48 -6.69
N CYS A 52 -0.75 -5.66 -6.67
CA CYS A 52 -2.11 -6.17 -6.75
C CYS A 52 -2.36 -6.93 -8.06
N GLU A 53 -1.93 -6.39 -9.20
CA GLU A 53 -2.05 -7.04 -10.50
C GLU A 53 -1.24 -8.35 -10.56
N ARG A 54 0.04 -8.28 -10.17
CA ARG A 54 1.00 -9.39 -10.26
C ARG A 54 0.59 -10.62 -9.46
N PHE A 55 -0.07 -10.40 -8.32
CA PHE A 55 -0.53 -11.45 -7.41
C PHE A 55 -2.06 -11.63 -7.44
N LYS A 56 -2.76 -10.97 -8.36
CA LYS A 56 -4.23 -11.03 -8.53
C LYS A 56 -4.99 -10.71 -7.24
N LEU A 57 -4.49 -9.75 -6.47
CA LEU A 57 -5.14 -9.29 -5.26
C LEU A 57 -6.34 -8.41 -5.63
N PRO A 58 -7.52 -8.62 -5.01
CA PRO A 58 -8.75 -7.94 -5.41
C PRO A 58 -8.90 -6.53 -4.81
N TYR A 59 -7.83 -5.98 -4.24
CA TYR A 59 -7.89 -4.77 -3.43
C TYR A 59 -7.83 -3.51 -4.28
N LYS A 60 -8.66 -2.52 -3.95
CA LYS A 60 -8.58 -1.19 -4.54
C LYS A 60 -7.45 -0.41 -3.88
N VAL A 61 -6.65 0.28 -4.70
CA VAL A 61 -5.57 1.16 -4.27
C VAL A 61 -6.05 2.61 -4.37
N TYR A 62 -5.79 3.39 -3.32
CA TYR A 62 -6.11 4.82 -3.27
C TYR A 62 -4.82 5.62 -3.02
N ARG A 63 -4.56 6.60 -3.89
CA ARG A 63 -3.40 7.50 -3.76
C ARG A 63 -3.61 8.47 -2.60
N GLY A 64 -2.65 8.53 -1.69
CA GLY A 64 -2.64 9.43 -0.54
C GLY A 64 -1.69 10.62 -0.71
N ALA A 65 -1.02 10.99 0.39
CA ALA A 65 -0.19 12.19 0.45
C ALA A 65 1.16 12.00 -0.28
N GLY A 66 1.59 13.04 -1.00
CA GLY A 66 2.90 13.11 -1.66
C GLY A 66 3.96 13.92 -0.93
N LYS A 67 3.64 14.38 0.28
CA LYS A 67 4.48 15.26 1.11
C LYS A 67 4.03 15.17 2.55
N GLY A 68 4.93 15.53 3.46
CA GLY A 68 4.66 15.59 4.89
C GLY A 68 3.57 16.61 5.22
N LEU A 69 3.02 16.51 6.43
CA LEU A 69 1.94 17.39 6.87
C LEU A 69 2.31 18.88 6.81
N ASN A 70 3.59 19.21 7.02
CA ASN A 70 4.13 20.57 6.93
C ASN A 70 4.47 21.01 5.50
N GLY A 71 4.32 20.12 4.52
CA GLY A 71 4.63 20.37 3.13
C GLY A 71 6.02 19.90 2.69
N ASP A 72 6.83 19.38 3.62
CA ASP A 72 8.17 18.87 3.34
C ASP A 72 8.12 17.62 2.43
N ILE A 73 9.08 17.53 1.52
CA ILE A 73 9.32 16.35 0.70
C ILE A 73 10.63 15.79 1.24
N GLU A 74 10.65 14.54 1.73
CA GLU A 74 11.91 13.89 2.09
C GLU A 74 12.70 13.70 0.78
N GLU A 75 13.88 14.34 0.70
CA GLU A 75 14.84 14.23 -0.42
C GLU A 75 15.55 12.88 -0.44
#